data_AF-A0A952LCP7-F1
#
_entry.id   AF-A0A952LCP7-F1
#
_cell.length_a   1.000
_cell.length_b   1.000
_cell.length_c   1.000
_cell.angle_alpha   90.00
_cell.angle_beta   90.00
_cell.angle_gamma   90.00
#
_symmetry.space_group_name_H-M   'P 1'
#
loop_
_entity.id
_entity.type
_entity.pdbx_description
1 polymer ?
#
loop_
_entity_poly.entity_id
_entity_poly.type
_entity_poly.pdbx_seq_one_letter_code
_entity_poly.pdbx_strand_id
1 'polypeptide(L)'
;MTSRTMTSALFGAALFALAGAARAEQPPNLPELSPTGADVCFGRVYDAAHLKAHPHQKVARIFFFYGHDPVSRPNEDPTANQDTSYNGFLTTMVRGAKKPEWASSWCHKSDPSDPSSGIGCGMDCDRSLASLKVDDKGKLLLSGLSPDVFLDPDASESMSKAEYARQQLGSEDDNFKLDPMPADTCKAEFARIDPIDPSLGDPLRVRLKPDQPFCYGRDYDDAHLKSHPKQMTQSIRVFRGPIELASFAADGDKANWPDGADIAVSVTTRQKGAKVTQTYSCQGEADQWRCSASAKMSNFSCDISQKEIYLKRGANGTMMLANPNNAVAVVDLCSKAANGKTKSDDKVYRLEPMPQSACAP
;
A
#
# COMPACT_ATOMS: atom_id res chain seq x y z
N MET A 1 20.66 -77.87 -23.01
CA MET A 1 20.48 -77.25 -24.34
C MET A 1 20.42 -75.74 -24.14
N THR A 2 21.38 -75.01 -24.75
CA THR A 2 21.31 -73.62 -25.26
C THR A 2 20.58 -72.56 -24.39
N SER A 3 21.13 -71.42 -23.98
CA SER A 3 22.33 -70.68 -24.36
C SER A 3 22.45 -69.44 -23.45
N ARG A 4 23.69 -69.01 -23.12
CA ARG A 4 24.22 -67.63 -22.96
C ARG A 4 23.61 -66.69 -21.88
N THR A 5 24.35 -66.35 -20.80
CA THR A 5 25.28 -65.17 -20.61
C THR A 5 24.59 -63.81 -20.85
N MET A 6 24.74 -62.73 -20.07
CA MET A 6 25.66 -62.32 -18.99
C MET A 6 25.13 -60.97 -18.41
N THR A 7 25.66 -60.55 -17.25
CA THR A 7 25.86 -59.16 -16.75
C THR A 7 24.64 -58.24 -16.51
N SER A 8 24.31 -57.86 -15.26
CA SER A 8 24.97 -56.90 -14.34
C SER A 8 24.94 -55.45 -14.84
N ALA A 9 24.15 -54.57 -14.20
CA ALA A 9 24.47 -53.15 -13.95
C ALA A 9 23.38 -52.41 -13.13
N LEU A 10 23.77 -51.96 -11.93
CA LEU A 10 23.50 -50.66 -11.32
C LEU A 10 22.13 -49.99 -11.54
N PHE A 11 21.27 -50.02 -10.51
CA PHE A 11 20.17 -49.07 -10.36
C PHE A 11 20.73 -47.71 -9.90
N GLY A 12 20.96 -46.82 -10.87
CA GLY A 12 21.28 -45.41 -10.65
C GLY A 12 20.02 -44.57 -10.45
N ALA A 13 20.09 -43.70 -9.45
CA ALA A 13 19.04 -42.75 -9.08
C ALA A 13 18.73 -41.76 -10.21
N ALA A 14 17.44 -41.47 -10.40
CA ALA A 14 16.99 -40.26 -11.09
C ALA A 14 15.71 -39.76 -10.41
N LEU A 15 15.88 -38.98 -9.34
CA LEU A 15 14.87 -38.05 -8.85
C LEU A 15 14.69 -36.98 -9.93
N PHE A 16 13.57 -37.02 -10.64
CA PHE A 16 13.13 -35.90 -11.46
C PHE A 16 12.75 -34.76 -10.51
N ALA A 17 13.66 -33.79 -10.42
CA ALA A 17 13.37 -32.47 -9.89
C ALA A 17 12.23 -31.86 -10.72
N LEU A 18 11.06 -31.73 -10.10
CA LEU A 18 10.05 -30.76 -10.50
C LEU A 18 10.66 -29.39 -10.24
N ALA A 19 11.40 -28.88 -11.23
CA ALA A 19 11.72 -27.48 -11.31
C ALA A 19 10.39 -26.72 -11.37
N GLY A 20 10.04 -26.07 -10.25
CA GLY A 20 9.00 -25.07 -10.25
C GLY A 20 9.30 -24.10 -11.37
N ALA A 21 8.33 -23.92 -12.27
CA ALA A 21 8.35 -22.78 -13.16
C ALA A 21 8.37 -21.54 -12.27
N ALA A 22 9.54 -20.95 -12.11
CA ALA A 22 9.63 -19.54 -11.77
C ALA A 22 8.77 -18.85 -12.83
N ARG A 23 7.65 -18.27 -12.42
CA ARG A 23 6.88 -17.39 -13.29
C ARG A 23 7.81 -16.24 -13.62
N ALA A 24 8.36 -16.27 -14.84
CA ALA A 24 8.99 -15.11 -15.41
C ALA A 24 7.92 -14.01 -15.47
N GLU A 25 8.19 -12.91 -14.77
CA GLU A 25 7.51 -11.63 -14.88
C GLU A 25 7.24 -11.37 -16.37
N GLN A 26 5.97 -11.27 -16.78
CA GLN A 26 5.67 -10.83 -18.15
C GLN A 26 5.82 -9.31 -18.15
N PRO A 27 6.84 -8.75 -18.81
CA PRO A 27 6.94 -7.30 -18.94
C PRO A 27 5.69 -6.75 -19.63
N PRO A 28 5.39 -5.45 -19.44
CA PRO A 28 4.32 -4.76 -20.15
C PRO A 28 4.35 -5.08 -21.66
N ASN A 29 3.32 -5.79 -22.15
CA ASN A 29 3.32 -6.47 -23.45
C ASN A 29 2.80 -5.59 -24.62
N LEU A 30 3.14 -4.30 -24.67
CA LEU A 30 2.79 -3.40 -25.78
C LEU A 30 4.06 -2.77 -26.38
N PRO A 31 4.67 -3.41 -27.39
CA PRO A 31 5.92 -2.92 -27.98
C PRO A 31 5.79 -1.55 -28.66
N GLU A 32 4.58 -1.13 -29.05
CA GLU A 32 4.32 0.20 -29.60
C GLU A 32 4.50 1.31 -28.55
N LEU A 33 4.22 1.01 -27.28
CA LEU A 33 4.44 1.93 -26.16
C LEU A 33 5.83 1.72 -25.56
N SER A 34 6.24 0.47 -25.35
CA SER A 34 7.51 0.09 -24.76
C SER A 34 8.22 -0.99 -25.58
N PRO A 35 9.01 -0.61 -26.60
CA PRO A 35 9.72 -1.56 -27.46
C PRO A 35 10.71 -2.47 -26.73
N THR A 36 11.17 -2.05 -25.54
CA THR A 36 12.16 -2.76 -24.73
C THR A 36 11.56 -3.41 -23.48
N GLY A 37 10.25 -3.25 -23.26
CA GLY A 37 9.58 -3.68 -22.02
C GLY A 37 9.88 -2.80 -20.80
N ALA A 38 10.65 -1.72 -20.95
CA ALA A 38 10.93 -0.76 -19.88
C ALA A 38 9.71 0.14 -19.57
N ASP A 39 9.70 0.72 -18.37
CA ASP A 39 8.76 1.77 -18.02
C ASP A 39 8.87 2.97 -18.98
N VAL A 40 7.74 3.49 -19.46
CA VAL A 40 7.68 4.65 -20.36
C VAL A 40 6.74 5.73 -19.83
N CYS A 41 7.07 6.99 -20.14
CA CYS A 41 6.32 8.15 -19.72
C CYS A 41 5.99 9.04 -20.91
N PHE A 42 4.74 9.48 -20.97
CA PHE A 42 4.26 10.51 -21.89
C PHE A 42 3.59 11.61 -21.09
N GLY A 43 3.85 12.87 -21.43
CA GLY A 43 3.28 13.96 -20.66
C GLY A 43 3.10 15.25 -21.43
N ARG A 44 2.32 16.14 -20.84
CA ARG A 44 2.19 17.53 -21.28
C ARG A 44 1.86 18.43 -20.11
N VAL A 45 2.50 19.59 -20.11
CA VAL A 45 2.23 20.70 -19.20
C VAL A 45 1.77 21.88 -20.03
N TYR A 46 0.61 22.43 -19.70
CA TYR A 46 0.05 23.59 -20.38
C TYR A 46 0.41 24.87 -19.63
N ASP A 47 0.91 25.85 -20.37
CA ASP A 47 1.23 27.15 -19.80
C ASP A 47 -0.03 28.03 -19.64
N ALA A 48 0.15 29.18 -19.00
CA ALA A 48 -0.95 30.12 -18.77
C ALA A 48 -1.55 30.69 -20.07
N ALA A 49 -0.76 30.81 -21.14
CA ALA A 49 -1.23 31.35 -22.42
C ALA A 49 -2.17 30.35 -23.12
N HIS A 50 -1.77 29.08 -23.17
CA HIS A 50 -2.61 27.98 -23.66
C HIS A 50 -3.90 27.88 -22.86
N LEU A 51 -3.79 27.83 -21.54
CA LEU A 51 -4.97 27.71 -20.67
C LEU A 51 -5.91 28.93 -20.78
N LYS A 52 -5.38 30.13 -21.06
CA LYS A 52 -6.21 31.30 -21.36
C LYS A 52 -6.93 31.19 -22.70
N ALA A 53 -6.30 30.61 -23.71
CA ALA A 53 -6.90 30.37 -25.03
C ALA A 53 -7.94 29.24 -25.04
N HIS A 54 -7.85 28.33 -24.08
CA HIS A 54 -8.73 27.17 -23.91
C HIS A 54 -9.51 27.27 -22.59
N PRO A 55 -10.53 28.13 -22.50
CA PRO A 55 -11.22 28.42 -21.24
C PRO A 55 -11.99 27.23 -20.66
N HIS A 56 -12.30 26.22 -21.48
CA HIS A 56 -13.05 25.05 -21.05
C HIS A 56 -12.15 23.85 -20.71
N GLN A 57 -10.84 23.91 -20.98
CA GLN A 57 -9.86 22.92 -20.55
C GLN A 57 -9.53 23.08 -19.06
N LYS A 58 -9.92 22.15 -18.18
CA LYS A 58 -9.55 22.25 -16.75
C LYS A 58 -8.17 21.66 -16.48
N VAL A 59 -7.73 20.66 -17.25
CA VAL A 59 -6.44 19.99 -17.06
C VAL A 59 -5.29 20.93 -17.43
N ALA A 60 -4.42 21.20 -16.45
CA ALA A 60 -3.19 22.00 -16.65
C ALA A 60 -1.95 21.11 -16.85
N ARG A 61 -1.99 19.87 -16.33
CA ARG A 61 -0.92 18.87 -16.46
C ARG A 61 -1.55 17.51 -16.67
N ILE A 62 -0.99 16.72 -17.58
CA ILE A 62 -1.44 15.35 -17.84
C ILE A 62 -0.22 14.47 -18.14
N PHE A 63 -0.18 13.31 -17.51
CA PHE A 63 0.88 12.33 -17.70
C PHE A 63 0.29 10.93 -17.76
N PHE A 64 0.72 10.16 -18.75
CA PHE A 64 0.40 8.75 -18.90
C PHE A 64 1.69 7.94 -18.75
N PHE A 65 1.65 6.96 -17.86
CA PHE A 65 2.75 6.06 -17.57
C PHE A 65 2.35 4.64 -17.93
N TYR A 66 3.20 3.94 -18.67
CA TYR A 66 3.01 2.54 -19.02
C TYR A 66 4.19 1.73 -18.50
N GLY A 67 3.92 0.75 -17.64
CA GLY A 67 4.97 0.07 -16.88
C GLY A 67 4.49 -0.45 -15.53
N HIS A 68 5.44 -0.63 -14.62
CA HIS A 68 5.19 -1.05 -13.24
C HIS A 68 4.53 0.07 -12.42
N ASP A 69 3.72 -0.28 -11.42
CA ASP A 69 2.95 0.69 -10.63
C ASP A 69 3.81 1.90 -10.15
N PRO A 70 3.55 3.14 -10.66
CA PRO A 70 4.27 4.33 -10.25
C PRO A 70 3.66 5.02 -9.02
N VAL A 71 2.53 4.52 -8.52
CA VAL A 71 1.71 5.11 -7.45
C VAL A 71 1.93 4.40 -6.15
N SER A 72 1.82 3.07 -6.16
CA SER A 72 2.16 2.25 -5.01
C SER A 72 3.62 2.50 -4.68
N ARG A 73 3.84 3.14 -3.54
CA ARG A 73 5.19 3.29 -3.01
C ARG A 73 5.45 2.06 -2.19
N PRO A 74 6.68 1.52 -2.21
CA PRO A 74 7.10 0.60 -1.18
C PRO A 74 7.25 1.42 0.13
N ASN A 75 6.11 1.73 0.75
CA ASN A 75 6.01 2.49 1.99
C ASN A 75 6.00 1.48 3.13
N GLU A 76 4.88 1.20 3.78
CA GLU A 76 4.78 0.05 4.69
C GLU A 76 4.39 -1.25 3.96
N ASP A 77 3.83 -1.16 2.75
CA ASP A 77 3.51 -2.33 1.93
C ASP A 77 4.76 -3.15 1.60
N PRO A 78 4.64 -4.49 1.53
CA PRO A 78 5.74 -5.34 1.09
C PRO A 78 6.23 -4.96 -0.30
N THR A 79 7.52 -5.17 -0.53
CA THR A 79 8.15 -4.96 -1.85
C THR A 79 7.87 -6.09 -2.83
N ALA A 80 7.65 -7.31 -2.34
CA ALA A 80 7.29 -8.44 -3.17
C ALA A 80 5.78 -8.38 -3.46
N ASN A 81 5.40 -8.60 -4.71
CA ASN A 81 4.00 -8.61 -5.21
C ASN A 81 3.32 -7.26 -5.45
N GLN A 82 4.08 -6.17 -5.70
CA GLN A 82 3.49 -4.94 -6.26
C GLN A 82 3.16 -5.04 -7.76
N ASP A 83 3.21 -6.25 -8.35
CA ASP A 83 2.63 -6.53 -9.67
C ASP A 83 1.11 -6.44 -9.56
N THR A 84 0.62 -5.19 -9.59
CA THR A 84 -0.76 -4.94 -9.94
C THR A 84 -0.97 -5.47 -11.35
N SER A 85 -2.12 -6.07 -11.64
CA SER A 85 -2.43 -6.46 -13.02
C SER A 85 -2.47 -5.24 -13.96
N TYR A 86 -2.59 -4.02 -13.43
CA TYR A 86 -2.56 -2.78 -14.20
C TYR A 86 -1.17 -2.51 -14.79
N ASN A 87 -1.17 -2.00 -16.01
CA ASN A 87 0.06 -1.66 -16.75
C ASN A 87 0.01 -0.24 -17.33
N GLY A 88 -1.11 0.47 -17.18
CA GLY A 88 -1.27 1.86 -17.62
C GLY A 88 -1.82 2.74 -16.50
N PHE A 89 -1.23 3.92 -16.32
CA PHE A 89 -1.56 4.84 -15.25
C PHE A 89 -1.69 6.24 -15.80
N LEU A 90 -2.80 6.92 -15.51
CA LEU A 90 -3.03 8.31 -15.88
C LEU A 90 -3.02 9.17 -14.63
N THR A 91 -2.36 10.32 -14.70
CA THR A 91 -2.51 11.37 -13.70
C THR A 91 -2.78 12.72 -14.37
N THR A 92 -3.67 13.49 -13.76
CA THR A 92 -3.96 14.86 -14.20
C THR A 92 -3.94 15.83 -13.02
N MET A 93 -3.60 17.07 -13.31
CA MET A 93 -3.71 18.17 -12.35
C MET A 93 -4.50 19.31 -13.00
N VAL A 94 -5.70 19.56 -12.48
CA VAL A 94 -6.52 20.67 -12.95
C VAL A 94 -6.03 22.02 -12.41
N ARG A 95 -6.44 23.11 -13.07
CA ARG A 95 -6.09 24.48 -12.68
C ARG A 95 -6.40 24.74 -11.20
N GLY A 96 -5.40 25.21 -10.46
CA GLY A 96 -5.55 25.59 -9.05
C GLY A 96 -5.68 24.40 -8.08
N ALA A 97 -5.63 23.15 -8.55
CA ALA A 97 -5.56 21.99 -7.66
C ALA A 97 -4.23 22.00 -6.88
N LYS A 98 -4.24 21.41 -5.67
CA LYS A 98 -3.03 21.28 -4.84
C LYS A 98 -2.30 19.96 -5.06
N LYS A 99 -3.04 18.93 -5.47
CA LYS A 99 -2.54 17.59 -5.76
C LYS A 99 -3.17 17.09 -7.06
N PRO A 100 -2.48 16.22 -7.81
CA PRO A 100 -3.07 15.55 -8.95
C PRO A 100 -4.06 14.46 -8.52
N GLU A 101 -4.94 14.10 -9.45
CA GLU A 101 -5.78 12.91 -9.41
C GLU A 101 -5.20 11.84 -10.33
N TRP A 102 -5.58 10.59 -10.13
CA TRP A 102 -5.01 9.47 -10.88
C TRP A 102 -5.98 8.30 -11.04
N ALA A 103 -5.71 7.48 -12.05
CA ALA A 103 -6.41 6.25 -12.33
C ALA A 103 -5.43 5.19 -12.88
N SER A 104 -5.63 3.92 -12.51
CA SER A 104 -4.96 2.76 -13.12
C SER A 104 -5.83 2.12 -14.20
N SER A 105 -5.20 1.34 -15.08
CA SER A 105 -5.86 0.69 -16.21
C SER A 105 -5.12 -0.53 -16.73
N TRP A 106 -5.87 -1.38 -17.43
CA TRP A 106 -5.36 -2.48 -18.24
C TRP A 106 -5.36 -2.08 -19.71
N CYS A 107 -4.18 -1.74 -20.21
CA CYS A 107 -3.96 -1.41 -21.61
C CYS A 107 -3.61 -2.67 -22.41
N HIS A 108 -4.33 -2.88 -23.49
CA HIS A 108 -4.12 -3.98 -24.41
C HIS A 108 -4.55 -3.58 -25.84
N LYS A 109 -4.05 -4.32 -26.82
CA LYS A 109 -4.55 -4.20 -28.19
C LYS A 109 -5.92 -4.85 -28.32
N SER A 110 -6.82 -4.21 -29.06
CA SER A 110 -8.12 -4.81 -29.40
C SER A 110 -7.96 -6.09 -30.23
N ASP A 111 -6.95 -6.13 -31.11
CA ASP A 111 -6.50 -7.36 -31.78
C ASP A 111 -4.96 -7.44 -31.67
N PRO A 112 -4.40 -8.32 -30.82
CA PRO A 112 -2.96 -8.49 -30.66
C PRO A 112 -2.23 -8.91 -31.95
N SER A 113 -2.93 -9.50 -32.92
CA SER A 113 -2.35 -9.98 -34.18
C SER A 113 -2.27 -8.90 -35.25
N ASP A 114 -3.01 -7.80 -35.08
CA ASP A 114 -3.02 -6.66 -36.00
C ASP A 114 -2.12 -5.54 -35.47
N PRO A 115 -0.99 -5.23 -36.15
CA PRO A 115 -0.12 -4.11 -35.79
C PRO A 115 -0.84 -2.75 -35.78
N SER A 116 -1.90 -2.61 -36.60
CA SER A 116 -2.67 -1.38 -36.76
C SER A 116 -3.83 -1.23 -35.78
N SER A 117 -4.13 -2.27 -34.99
CA SER A 117 -5.18 -2.19 -33.98
C SER A 117 -4.83 -1.16 -32.91
N GLY A 118 -5.83 -0.36 -32.52
CA GLY A 118 -5.68 0.61 -31.46
C GLY A 118 -5.42 -0.05 -30.11
N ILE A 119 -4.79 0.70 -29.20
CA ILE A 119 -4.61 0.26 -27.82
C ILE A 119 -5.77 0.84 -27.01
N GLY A 120 -6.56 -0.04 -26.39
CA GLY A 120 -7.61 0.35 -25.45
C GLY A 120 -7.14 0.13 -24.01
N CYS A 121 -7.42 1.09 -23.14
CA CYS A 121 -7.14 0.99 -21.71
C CYS A 121 -8.46 0.94 -20.93
N GLY A 122 -8.76 -0.21 -20.35
CA GLY A 122 -9.92 -0.42 -19.48
C GLY A 122 -9.60 -0.14 -18.01
N MET A 123 -10.63 0.16 -17.23
CA MET A 123 -10.59 0.35 -15.78
C MET A 123 -11.54 -0.64 -15.10
N ASP A 124 -11.52 -0.70 -13.78
CA ASP A 124 -12.51 -1.44 -13.01
C ASP A 124 -13.96 -1.06 -13.36
N CYS A 125 -14.87 -2.02 -13.15
CA CYS A 125 -16.29 -1.88 -13.45
C CYS A 125 -16.59 -1.63 -14.95
N ASP A 126 -15.80 -2.25 -15.84
CA ASP A 126 -15.93 -2.17 -17.30
C ASP A 126 -15.88 -0.74 -17.86
N ARG A 127 -15.28 0.20 -17.12
CA ARG A 127 -15.08 1.58 -17.57
C ARG A 127 -13.89 1.65 -18.53
N SER A 128 -13.89 2.65 -19.41
CA SER A 128 -12.75 2.95 -20.27
C SER A 128 -11.96 4.11 -19.69
N LEU A 129 -10.64 3.95 -19.57
CA LEU A 129 -9.73 5.06 -19.29
C LEU A 129 -9.58 5.94 -20.52
N ALA A 130 -9.06 5.34 -21.61
CA ALA A 130 -8.78 6.02 -22.87
C ALA A 130 -8.42 5.02 -23.98
N SER A 131 -8.46 5.50 -25.22
CA SER A 131 -7.80 4.90 -26.38
C SER A 131 -6.46 5.58 -26.63
N LEU A 132 -5.45 4.79 -26.98
CA LEU A 132 -4.07 5.19 -27.14
C LEU A 132 -3.58 4.92 -28.57
N LYS A 133 -2.85 5.89 -29.14
CA LYS A 133 -2.16 5.73 -30.41
C LYS A 133 -0.83 6.47 -30.40
N VAL A 134 0.26 5.80 -30.71
CA VAL A 134 1.57 6.43 -30.89
C VAL A 134 1.70 6.89 -32.35
N ASP A 135 2.16 8.12 -32.56
CA ASP A 135 2.44 8.65 -33.90
C ASP A 135 3.87 8.32 -34.37
N ASP A 136 4.18 8.61 -35.63
CA ASP A 136 5.49 8.34 -36.24
C ASP A 136 6.65 9.09 -35.56
N LYS A 137 6.35 10.08 -34.71
CA LYS A 137 7.32 10.86 -33.93
C LYS A 137 7.44 10.37 -32.49
N GLY A 138 6.80 9.25 -32.15
CA GLY A 138 6.78 8.68 -30.80
C GLY A 138 5.94 9.49 -29.82
N LYS A 139 5.03 10.36 -30.27
CA LYS A 139 4.09 11.07 -29.39
C LYS A 139 2.85 10.22 -29.19
N LEU A 140 2.30 10.25 -27.98
CA LEU A 140 1.10 9.51 -27.64
C LEU A 140 -0.14 10.39 -27.81
N LEU A 141 -1.07 9.99 -28.66
CA LEU A 141 -2.43 10.50 -28.66
C LEU A 141 -3.26 9.69 -27.65
N LEU A 142 -3.77 10.37 -26.62
CA LEU A 142 -4.72 9.85 -25.64
C LEU A 142 -6.09 10.48 -25.93
N SER A 143 -7.08 9.64 -26.26
CA SER A 143 -8.41 10.09 -26.70
C SER A 143 -9.52 9.26 -26.06
N GLY A 144 -10.75 9.80 -26.03
CA GLY A 144 -11.88 9.15 -25.37
C GLY A 144 -11.76 9.15 -23.85
N LEU A 145 -11.08 10.15 -23.29
CA LEU A 145 -11.02 10.34 -21.85
C LEU A 145 -12.38 10.83 -21.36
N SER A 146 -13.01 10.08 -20.45
CA SER A 146 -14.30 10.51 -19.89
C SER A 146 -14.13 11.73 -18.99
N PRO A 147 -15.04 12.73 -19.03
CA PRO A 147 -15.03 13.85 -18.09
C PRO A 147 -15.10 13.42 -16.62
N ASP A 148 -15.69 12.26 -16.32
CA ASP A 148 -15.84 11.73 -14.96
C ASP A 148 -14.85 10.62 -14.61
N VAL A 149 -13.73 10.51 -15.32
CA VAL A 149 -12.74 9.43 -15.16
C VAL A 149 -12.29 9.21 -13.71
N PHE A 150 -12.24 10.25 -12.87
CA PHE A 150 -11.83 10.17 -11.45
C PHE A 150 -13.01 10.12 -10.47
N LEU A 151 -14.25 10.13 -10.95
CA LEU A 151 -15.45 10.10 -10.11
C LEU A 151 -15.97 8.68 -9.97
N ASP A 152 -16.77 8.46 -8.92
CA ASP A 152 -17.52 7.21 -8.73
C ASP A 152 -18.43 6.93 -9.95
N PRO A 153 -18.65 5.67 -10.33
CA PRO A 153 -19.44 5.33 -11.52
C PRO A 153 -20.87 5.89 -11.53
N ASP A 154 -21.45 6.14 -10.36
CA ASP A 154 -22.80 6.70 -10.18
C ASP A 154 -22.81 8.21 -9.86
N ALA A 155 -21.66 8.89 -9.93
CA ALA A 155 -21.52 10.29 -9.51
C ALA A 155 -22.50 11.26 -10.18
N SER A 156 -22.87 10.99 -11.44
CA SER A 156 -23.84 11.84 -12.16
C SER A 156 -25.27 11.76 -11.58
N GLU A 157 -25.59 10.67 -10.86
CA GLU A 157 -26.89 10.41 -10.23
C GLU A 157 -26.85 10.65 -8.72
N SER A 158 -25.74 10.33 -8.07
CA SER A 158 -25.56 10.43 -6.62
C SER A 158 -25.20 11.85 -6.14
N MET A 159 -24.78 12.74 -7.03
CA MET A 159 -24.37 14.10 -6.70
C MET A 159 -25.29 15.17 -7.30
N SER A 160 -25.22 16.38 -6.73
CA SER A 160 -25.87 17.53 -7.37
C SER A 160 -25.18 17.90 -8.69
N LYS A 161 -25.94 18.41 -9.67
CA LYS A 161 -25.39 18.86 -10.96
C LYS A 161 -24.23 19.86 -10.82
N ALA A 162 -24.31 20.75 -9.83
CA ALA A 162 -23.28 21.76 -9.58
C ALA A 162 -21.98 21.12 -9.06
N GLU A 163 -22.10 20.10 -8.22
CA GLU A 163 -20.94 19.39 -7.66
C GLU A 163 -20.28 18.49 -8.68
N TYR A 164 -21.07 17.75 -9.47
CA TYR A 164 -20.57 17.00 -10.61
C TYR A 164 -19.84 17.91 -11.61
N ALA A 165 -20.47 19.04 -12.01
CA ALA A 165 -19.86 20.00 -12.93
C ALA A 165 -18.56 20.63 -12.39
N ARG A 166 -18.41 20.74 -11.06
CA ARG A 166 -17.19 21.21 -10.41
C ARG A 166 -16.06 20.18 -10.54
N GLN A 167 -16.35 18.91 -10.29
CA GLN A 167 -15.34 17.85 -10.19
C GLN A 167 -14.97 17.21 -11.54
N GLN A 168 -15.92 17.08 -12.48
CA GLN A 168 -15.62 16.54 -13.81
C GLN A 168 -14.55 17.36 -14.53
N LEU A 169 -13.82 16.73 -15.43
CA LEU A 169 -12.95 17.41 -16.38
C LEU A 169 -13.73 18.34 -17.30
N GLY A 170 -13.02 19.28 -17.90
CA GLY A 170 -13.56 20.25 -18.84
C GLY A 170 -13.94 19.63 -20.19
N SER A 171 -14.80 20.31 -20.94
CA SER A 171 -15.24 19.83 -22.26
C SER A 171 -14.14 19.84 -23.33
N GLU A 172 -12.99 20.45 -23.05
CA GLU A 172 -11.79 20.44 -23.89
C GLU A 172 -10.70 19.47 -23.36
N ASP A 173 -10.97 18.73 -22.27
CA ASP A 173 -10.03 17.80 -21.66
C ASP A 173 -10.12 16.40 -22.30
N ASP A 174 -9.92 16.32 -23.62
CA ASP A 174 -9.79 15.08 -24.38
C ASP A 174 -8.84 15.27 -25.59
N ASN A 175 -8.45 14.18 -26.26
CA ASN A 175 -7.57 14.18 -27.43
C ASN A 175 -6.20 14.81 -27.17
N PHE A 176 -5.64 14.48 -26.00
CA PHE A 176 -4.34 14.95 -25.58
C PHE A 176 -3.24 14.35 -26.43
N LYS A 177 -2.40 15.21 -27.01
CA LYS A 177 -1.12 14.80 -27.61
C LYS A 177 -0.06 14.93 -26.53
N LEU A 178 0.58 13.84 -26.17
CA LEU A 178 1.55 13.76 -25.09
C LEU A 178 2.94 13.52 -25.67
N ASP A 179 3.91 14.24 -25.14
CA ASP A 179 5.30 14.15 -25.58
C ASP A 179 6.00 13.03 -24.79
N PRO A 180 6.86 12.21 -25.41
CA PRO A 180 7.65 11.22 -24.69
C PRO A 180 8.60 11.92 -23.71
N MET A 181 8.72 11.38 -22.50
CA MET A 181 9.52 11.93 -21.40
C MET A 181 10.28 10.82 -20.68
N PRO A 182 11.35 11.14 -19.91
CA PRO A 182 11.97 10.17 -19.02
C PRO A 182 10.97 9.59 -18.03
N ALA A 183 11.03 8.28 -17.76
CA ALA A 183 10.12 7.57 -16.85
C ALA A 183 10.02 8.25 -15.47
N ASP A 184 11.15 8.74 -14.95
CA ASP A 184 11.22 9.45 -13.67
C ASP A 184 10.37 10.73 -13.62
N THR A 185 10.06 11.33 -14.78
CA THR A 185 9.17 12.50 -14.86
C THR A 185 7.76 12.13 -14.41
N CYS A 186 7.22 11.02 -14.92
CA CYS A 186 5.90 10.54 -14.50
C CYS A 186 5.94 10.10 -13.03
N LYS A 187 6.96 9.34 -12.62
CA LYS A 187 7.13 8.90 -11.22
C LYS A 187 7.13 10.10 -10.25
N ALA A 188 7.76 11.21 -10.63
CA ALA A 188 7.74 12.45 -9.86
C ALA A 188 6.35 13.11 -9.80
N GLU A 189 5.53 13.03 -10.84
CA GLU A 189 4.16 13.56 -10.81
C GLU A 189 3.22 12.69 -9.97
N PHE A 190 3.28 11.37 -10.11
CA PHE A 190 2.56 10.44 -9.22
C PHE A 190 3.02 10.60 -7.76
N ALA A 191 4.30 10.92 -7.52
CA ALA A 191 4.81 11.21 -6.19
C ALA A 191 4.13 12.42 -5.51
N ARG A 192 3.41 13.27 -6.25
CA ARG A 192 2.69 14.45 -5.71
C ARG A 192 1.28 14.13 -5.21
N ILE A 193 0.74 12.95 -5.51
CA ILE A 193 -0.62 12.53 -5.08
C ILE A 193 -0.69 12.46 -3.56
N ASP A 194 0.31 11.79 -2.96
CA ASP A 194 0.45 11.62 -1.51
C ASP A 194 1.91 11.83 -1.09
N PRO A 195 2.40 13.08 -0.99
CA PRO A 195 3.81 13.34 -0.73
C PRO A 195 4.25 12.77 0.62
N ILE A 196 5.36 12.02 0.64
CA ILE A 196 5.94 11.52 1.89
C ILE A 196 6.52 12.72 2.64
N ASP A 197 6.13 12.88 3.92
CA ASP A 197 6.79 13.81 4.82
C ASP A 197 8.21 13.28 5.14
N PRO A 198 9.28 13.93 4.64
CA PRO A 198 10.64 13.45 4.84
C PRO A 198 11.06 13.51 6.31
N SER A 199 10.41 14.34 7.14
CA SER A 199 10.69 14.43 8.57
C SER A 199 10.32 13.15 9.32
N LEU A 200 9.46 12.31 8.73
CA LEU A 200 9.10 11.03 9.31
C LEU A 200 10.28 10.07 9.26
N GLY A 201 11.12 10.09 8.22
CA GLY A 201 12.19 9.11 7.97
C GLY A 201 11.70 7.83 7.26
N ASP A 202 12.56 6.81 7.15
CA ASP A 202 12.28 5.55 6.43
C ASP A 202 11.01 4.82 6.93
N PRO A 203 10.32 3.99 6.13
CA PRO A 203 9.19 3.19 6.62
C PRO A 203 9.54 2.27 7.81
N LEU A 204 8.56 1.92 8.65
CA LEU A 204 8.73 0.95 9.75
C LEU A 204 9.27 -0.39 9.24
N ARG A 205 8.80 -0.89 8.09
CA ARG A 205 9.33 -2.13 7.48
C ARG A 205 10.82 -2.07 7.13
N VAL A 206 11.37 -0.86 6.95
CA VAL A 206 12.81 -0.67 6.71
C VAL A 206 13.56 -0.54 8.04
N ARG A 207 13.00 0.21 9.01
CA ARG A 207 13.59 0.40 10.35
C ARG A 207 13.64 -0.90 11.16
N LEU A 208 12.59 -1.70 11.06
CA LEU A 208 12.40 -2.94 11.80
C LEU A 208 12.71 -4.13 10.90
N LYS A 209 13.34 -5.17 11.44
CA LYS A 209 13.74 -6.36 10.69
C LYS A 209 12.96 -7.60 11.15
N PRO A 210 12.65 -8.53 10.23
CA PRO A 210 11.85 -9.72 10.54
C PRO A 210 12.48 -10.61 11.63
N ASP A 211 13.79 -10.58 11.78
CA ASP A 211 14.56 -11.43 12.69
C ASP A 211 15.17 -10.66 13.87
N GLN A 212 14.78 -9.40 14.08
CA GLN A 212 15.30 -8.57 15.17
C GLN A 212 14.21 -8.18 16.16
N PRO A 213 14.49 -8.20 17.47
CA PRO A 213 13.55 -7.72 18.45
C PRO A 213 13.51 -6.18 18.45
N PHE A 214 12.37 -5.60 18.80
CA PHE A 214 12.22 -4.15 19.01
C PHE A 214 11.35 -3.86 20.22
N CYS A 215 11.53 -2.68 20.80
CA CYS A 215 10.78 -2.21 21.97
C CYS A 215 10.54 -0.71 21.82
N TYR A 216 9.27 -0.34 21.83
CA TYR A 216 8.81 1.05 21.83
C TYR A 216 7.87 1.24 23.01
N GLY A 217 7.94 2.39 23.66
CA GLY A 217 7.08 2.63 24.80
C GLY A 217 6.96 4.07 25.21
N ARG A 218 6.10 4.28 26.21
CA ARG A 218 5.98 5.54 26.93
C ARG A 218 5.54 5.28 28.35
N ASP A 219 6.12 6.04 29.26
CA ASP A 219 5.73 6.13 30.66
C ASP A 219 5.19 7.52 30.95
N TYR A 220 4.11 7.59 31.71
CA TYR A 220 3.50 8.83 32.15
C TYR A 220 3.72 8.98 33.66
N ASP A 221 4.32 10.09 34.04
CA ASP A 221 4.57 10.40 35.44
C ASP A 221 3.30 10.91 36.16
N ASP A 222 3.41 11.04 37.48
CA ASP A 222 2.32 11.52 38.32
C ASP A 222 1.88 12.95 37.96
N ALA A 223 2.80 13.80 37.48
CA ALA A 223 2.49 15.17 37.10
C ALA A 223 1.58 15.20 35.86
N HIS A 224 1.92 14.43 34.84
CA HIS A 224 1.12 14.25 33.62
C HIS A 224 -0.23 13.64 33.93
N LEU A 225 -0.28 12.58 34.74
CA LEU A 225 -1.55 11.91 35.09
C LEU A 225 -2.47 12.82 35.94
N LYS A 226 -1.91 13.72 36.75
CA LYS A 226 -2.68 14.75 37.46
C LYS A 226 -3.30 15.78 36.51
N SER A 227 -2.58 16.19 35.46
CA SER A 227 -3.13 17.13 34.46
C SER A 227 -4.07 16.47 33.45
N HIS A 228 -4.06 15.14 33.35
CA HIS A 228 -4.91 14.35 32.45
C HIS A 228 -5.78 13.35 33.24
N PRO A 229 -6.76 13.82 34.04
CA PRO A 229 -7.48 12.96 34.98
C PRO A 229 -8.30 11.85 34.33
N LYS A 230 -8.60 11.95 33.03
CA LYS A 230 -9.33 10.94 32.24
C LYS A 230 -8.42 9.87 31.64
N GLN A 231 -7.11 10.08 31.60
CA GLN A 231 -6.15 9.11 31.09
C GLN A 231 -6.07 7.92 32.06
N MET A 232 -6.19 6.72 31.49
CA MET A 232 -6.17 5.45 32.23
C MET A 232 -4.80 4.78 32.13
N THR A 233 -4.14 4.93 30.99
CA THR A 233 -2.83 4.33 30.72
C THR A 233 -1.72 5.07 31.47
N GLN A 234 -1.01 4.34 32.33
CA GLN A 234 0.20 4.81 33.02
C GLN A 234 1.46 4.49 32.23
N SER A 235 1.53 3.29 31.64
CA SER A 235 2.61 2.91 30.74
C SER A 235 2.08 2.08 29.58
N ILE A 236 2.72 2.21 28.43
CA ILE A 236 2.42 1.41 27.24
C ILE A 236 3.70 0.95 26.56
N ARG A 237 3.69 -0.27 26.04
CA ARG A 237 4.78 -0.91 25.31
C ARG A 237 4.25 -1.55 24.03
N VAL A 238 4.98 -1.42 22.94
CA VAL A 238 4.83 -2.19 21.70
C VAL A 238 6.15 -2.88 21.45
N PHE A 239 6.14 -4.20 21.34
CA PHE A 239 7.39 -4.96 21.26
C PHE A 239 7.26 -6.24 20.47
N ARG A 240 8.44 -6.74 20.10
CA ARG A 240 8.64 -8.05 19.52
C ARG A 240 9.82 -8.70 20.22
N GLY A 241 9.56 -9.76 20.97
CA GLY A 241 10.54 -10.54 21.72
C GLY A 241 10.75 -11.92 21.12
N PRO A 242 11.39 -12.85 21.86
CA PRO A 242 11.68 -14.20 21.38
C PRO A 242 10.43 -14.99 20.94
N ILE A 243 9.28 -14.77 21.59
CA ILE A 243 8.03 -15.47 21.29
C ILE A 243 7.50 -15.04 19.92
N GLU A 244 7.37 -13.74 19.69
CA GLU A 244 6.86 -13.19 18.43
C GLU A 244 7.82 -13.45 17.27
N LEU A 245 9.13 -13.43 17.52
CA LEU A 245 10.15 -13.82 16.55
C LEU A 245 10.03 -15.29 16.14
N ALA A 246 9.82 -16.19 17.10
CA ALA A 246 9.63 -17.61 16.83
C ALA A 246 8.33 -17.89 16.06
N SER A 247 7.23 -17.18 16.40
CA SER A 247 5.95 -17.27 15.68
C SER A 247 6.10 -16.90 14.21
N PHE A 248 6.73 -15.75 13.92
CA PHE A 248 6.99 -15.34 12.54
C PHE A 248 7.97 -16.27 11.82
N ALA A 249 8.96 -16.83 12.52
CA ALA A 249 9.90 -17.77 11.91
C ALA A 249 9.24 -19.11 11.51
N ALA A 250 8.13 -19.48 12.15
CA ALA A 250 7.39 -20.70 11.82
C ALA A 250 6.55 -20.55 10.54
N ASP A 251 5.79 -19.46 10.43
CA ASP A 251 4.74 -19.32 9.40
C ASP A 251 4.84 -18.03 8.55
N GLY A 252 5.79 -17.14 8.86
CA GLY A 252 5.95 -15.85 8.19
C GLY A 252 6.79 -15.92 6.93
N ASP A 253 6.58 -14.94 6.03
CA ASP A 253 7.35 -14.79 4.80
C ASP A 253 8.23 -13.54 4.84
N LYS A 254 9.55 -13.75 4.86
CA LYS A 254 10.52 -12.65 4.87
C LYS A 254 10.48 -11.81 3.59
N ALA A 255 10.09 -12.39 2.45
CA ALA A 255 9.96 -11.67 1.19
C ALA A 255 8.78 -10.68 1.22
N ASN A 256 7.73 -11.02 1.96
CA ASN A 256 6.52 -10.23 2.12
C ASN A 256 6.50 -9.41 3.43
N TRP A 257 7.66 -9.14 4.05
CA TRP A 257 7.72 -8.33 5.27
C TRP A 257 7.09 -6.93 5.06
N PRO A 258 6.18 -6.46 5.94
CA PRO A 258 5.89 -6.95 7.30
C PRO A 258 4.64 -7.85 7.45
N ASP A 259 4.17 -8.48 6.38
CA ASP A 259 2.94 -9.29 6.43
C ASP A 259 3.08 -10.53 7.30
N GLY A 260 2.13 -10.68 8.22
CA GLY A 260 2.15 -11.73 9.24
C GLY A 260 3.06 -11.41 10.43
N ALA A 261 3.62 -10.20 10.54
CA ALA A 261 4.47 -9.83 11.65
C ALA A 261 3.69 -9.84 12.97
N ASP A 262 4.04 -10.78 13.85
CA ASP A 262 3.50 -10.82 15.20
C ASP A 262 4.19 -9.77 16.10
N ILE A 263 3.39 -9.09 16.92
CA ILE A 263 3.81 -8.13 17.94
C ILE A 263 2.98 -8.30 19.22
N ALA A 264 3.49 -7.77 20.33
CA ALA A 264 2.77 -7.64 21.57
C ALA A 264 2.63 -6.17 21.98
N VAL A 265 1.46 -5.81 22.51
CA VAL A 265 1.19 -4.51 23.13
C VAL A 265 0.87 -4.75 24.59
N SER A 266 1.64 -4.12 25.48
CA SER A 266 1.40 -4.18 26.92
C SER A 266 1.00 -2.81 27.46
N VAL A 267 -0.07 -2.76 28.26
CA VAL A 267 -0.61 -1.56 28.87
C VAL A 267 -0.73 -1.78 30.37
N THR A 268 -0.16 -0.86 31.16
CA THR A 268 -0.38 -0.78 32.60
C THR A 268 -1.30 0.38 32.88
N THR A 269 -2.39 0.11 33.59
CA THR A 269 -3.33 1.16 33.98
C THR A 269 -3.02 1.72 35.38
N ARG A 270 -3.38 2.99 35.60
CA ARG A 270 -3.26 3.63 36.92
C ARG A 270 -4.15 3.01 38.00
N GLN A 271 -5.12 2.16 37.63
CA GLN A 271 -6.01 1.49 38.58
C GLN A 271 -5.41 0.12 38.94
N LYS A 272 -4.87 0.02 40.16
CA LYS A 272 -4.29 -1.22 40.74
C LYS A 272 -3.10 -1.82 39.98
N GLY A 273 -2.49 -1.10 39.04
CA GLY A 273 -1.30 -1.55 38.31
C GLY A 273 -1.52 -2.78 37.43
N ALA A 274 -2.77 -3.06 37.04
CA ALA A 274 -3.08 -4.21 36.19
C ALA A 274 -2.39 -4.02 34.83
N LYS A 275 -1.43 -4.90 34.53
CA LYS A 275 -0.76 -5.03 33.24
C LYS A 275 -1.59 -5.96 32.36
N VAL A 276 -1.95 -5.49 31.18
CA VAL A 276 -2.62 -6.28 30.13
C VAL A 276 -1.66 -6.37 28.98
N THR A 277 -1.47 -7.58 28.43
CA THR A 277 -0.67 -7.79 27.23
C THR A 277 -1.56 -8.46 26.19
N GLN A 278 -1.64 -7.86 25.00
CA GLN A 278 -2.38 -8.38 23.87
C GLN A 278 -1.44 -8.55 22.69
N THR A 279 -1.57 -9.67 21.99
CA THR A 279 -0.83 -9.96 20.77
C THR A 279 -1.63 -9.60 19.53
N TYR A 280 -0.91 -9.20 18.49
CA TYR A 280 -1.46 -8.78 17.21
C TYR A 280 -0.62 -9.35 16.06
N SER A 281 -1.29 -9.64 14.95
CA SER A 281 -0.65 -9.96 13.67
C SER A 281 -0.80 -8.76 12.75
N CYS A 282 0.32 -8.26 12.23
CA CYS A 282 0.39 -7.06 11.40
C CYS A 282 0.57 -7.39 9.92
N GLN A 283 0.16 -6.43 9.09
CA GLN A 283 0.47 -6.37 7.67
C GLN A 283 0.78 -4.93 7.27
N GLY A 284 1.58 -4.76 6.22
CA GLY A 284 1.84 -3.47 5.62
C GLY A 284 0.59 -2.95 4.91
N GLU A 285 0.25 -1.69 5.10
CA GLU A 285 -0.84 -1.04 4.38
C GLU A 285 -0.54 0.44 4.19
N ALA A 286 -0.17 0.84 2.98
CA ALA A 286 0.16 2.22 2.62
C ALA A 286 1.19 2.83 3.60
N ASP A 287 0.78 3.76 4.46
CA ASP A 287 1.64 4.49 5.39
C ASP A 287 1.68 3.94 6.82
N GLN A 288 1.07 2.76 7.04
CA GLN A 288 0.90 2.18 8.36
C GLN A 288 1.02 0.65 8.34
N TRP A 289 1.18 0.06 9.51
CA TRP A 289 0.90 -1.36 9.70
C TRP A 289 -0.50 -1.48 10.28
N ARG A 290 -1.37 -2.26 9.63
CA ARG A 290 -2.65 -2.67 10.20
C ARG A 290 -2.43 -3.96 10.96
N CYS A 291 -2.76 -3.96 12.25
CA CYS A 291 -2.54 -5.12 13.11
C CYS A 291 -3.84 -5.57 13.75
N SER A 292 -4.28 -6.80 13.46
CA SER A 292 -5.47 -7.40 14.02
C SER A 292 -5.11 -8.22 15.25
N ALA A 293 -5.90 -8.13 16.31
CA ALA A 293 -5.66 -8.89 17.53
C ALA A 293 -5.69 -10.39 17.21
N SER A 294 -4.69 -11.11 17.71
CA SER A 294 -4.41 -12.48 17.34
C SER A 294 -4.53 -13.37 18.56
N ALA A 295 -5.27 -14.48 18.41
CA ALA A 295 -5.29 -15.53 19.41
C ALA A 295 -4.12 -16.51 19.26
N LYS A 296 -3.28 -16.41 18.20
CA LYS A 296 -2.21 -17.37 17.88
C LYS A 296 -1.29 -17.69 19.06
N MET A 297 -1.06 -16.68 19.90
CA MET A 297 -0.15 -16.77 21.06
C MET A 297 -0.91 -16.67 22.40
N SER A 298 -2.22 -16.88 22.40
CA SER A 298 -3.06 -16.77 23.60
C SER A 298 -3.98 -17.98 23.77
N ASN A 299 -4.31 -18.32 25.01
CA ASN A 299 -5.19 -19.47 25.32
C ASN A 299 -6.69 -19.09 25.31
N PHE A 300 -7.09 -17.97 24.71
CA PHE A 300 -8.46 -17.47 24.82
C PHE A 300 -9.36 -17.99 23.70
N SER A 301 -10.58 -18.40 24.06
CA SER A 301 -11.60 -18.91 23.15
C SER A 301 -12.58 -17.83 22.66
N CYS A 302 -12.17 -16.56 22.61
CA CYS A 302 -13.06 -15.44 22.30
C CYS A 302 -12.70 -14.78 20.95
N ASP A 303 -13.71 -14.31 20.21
CA ASP A 303 -13.49 -13.63 18.92
C ASP A 303 -13.01 -12.20 19.13
N ILE A 304 -11.73 -11.97 18.81
CA ILE A 304 -11.05 -10.66 18.85
C ILE A 304 -10.64 -10.18 17.47
N SER A 305 -11.04 -10.89 16.40
CA SER A 305 -10.54 -10.69 15.03
C SER A 305 -10.79 -9.27 14.49
N GLN A 306 -11.83 -8.59 14.99
CA GLN A 306 -12.21 -7.23 14.61
C GLN A 306 -11.56 -6.13 15.48
N LYS A 307 -10.61 -6.48 16.36
CA LYS A 307 -9.93 -5.53 17.23
C LYS A 307 -8.58 -5.16 16.61
N GLU A 308 -8.56 -4.02 15.94
CA GLU A 308 -7.38 -3.55 15.23
C GLU A 308 -6.61 -2.48 16.01
N ILE A 309 -5.32 -2.40 15.74
CA ILE A 309 -4.47 -1.24 16.04
C ILE A 309 -3.69 -0.89 14.77
N TYR A 310 -3.24 0.35 14.69
CA TYR A 310 -2.41 0.84 13.60
C TYR A 310 -1.08 1.33 14.15
N LEU A 311 0.01 0.89 13.53
CA LEU A 311 1.35 1.42 13.79
C LEU A 311 1.75 2.33 12.64
N LYS A 312 2.12 3.57 12.95
CA LYS A 312 2.71 4.50 11.98
C LYS A 312 4.10 4.89 12.41
N ARG A 313 4.99 5.13 11.44
CA ARG A 313 6.25 5.80 11.72
C ARG A 313 5.99 7.20 12.28
N GLY A 314 6.77 7.59 13.27
CA GLY A 314 6.87 8.97 13.73
C GLY A 314 8.23 9.56 13.39
N ALA A 315 8.31 10.90 13.47
CA ALA A 315 9.57 11.63 13.34
C ALA A 315 10.60 11.19 14.39
N ASN A 316 11.88 11.40 14.09
CA ASN A 316 13.01 11.10 14.98
C ASN A 316 13.01 9.64 15.49
N GLY A 317 12.61 8.69 14.65
CA GLY A 317 12.61 7.27 14.98
C GLY A 317 11.50 6.81 15.93
N THR A 318 10.56 7.69 16.29
CA THR A 318 9.39 7.34 17.13
C THR A 318 8.38 6.46 16.37
N MET A 319 7.44 5.87 17.11
CA MET A 319 6.33 5.09 16.57
C MET A 319 5.01 5.64 17.11
N MET A 320 3.99 5.73 16.27
CA MET A 320 2.64 6.06 16.66
C MET A 320 1.82 4.78 16.74
N LEU A 321 1.17 4.53 17.87
CA LEU A 321 0.19 3.47 18.04
C LEU A 321 -1.20 4.10 18.12
N ALA A 322 -2.16 3.59 17.34
CA ALA A 322 -3.52 4.12 17.35
C ALA A 322 -4.60 3.03 17.26
N ASN A 323 -5.73 3.27 17.92
CA ASN A 323 -7.03 2.64 17.59
C ASN A 323 -8.11 3.73 17.69
N PRO A 324 -8.36 4.47 16.59
CA PRO A 324 -9.24 5.64 16.62
C PRO A 324 -10.70 5.27 16.90
N ASN A 325 -11.12 4.06 16.48
CA ASN A 325 -12.50 3.61 16.53
C ASN A 325 -12.90 3.10 17.93
N ASN A 326 -12.00 2.39 18.64
CA ASN A 326 -12.36 1.66 19.86
C ASN A 326 -11.38 1.83 21.05
N ALA A 327 -10.36 2.70 20.90
CA ALA A 327 -9.22 2.89 21.82
C ALA A 327 -8.37 1.61 22.03
N VAL A 328 -7.13 1.78 22.48
CA VAL A 328 -6.21 0.64 22.70
C VAL A 328 -6.67 -0.17 23.90
N ALA A 329 -6.50 -1.49 23.85
CA ALA A 329 -6.90 -2.41 24.91
C ALA A 329 -6.23 -2.06 26.25
N VAL A 330 -7.01 -1.51 27.19
CA VAL A 330 -6.61 -1.25 28.59
C VAL A 330 -7.11 -2.35 29.56
N VAL A 331 -7.88 -3.30 29.03
CA VAL A 331 -8.38 -4.50 29.69
C VAL A 331 -8.19 -5.67 28.74
N ASP A 332 -8.09 -6.89 29.26
CA ASP A 332 -8.09 -8.11 28.46
C ASP A 332 -9.36 -8.13 27.56
N LEU A 333 -9.15 -8.24 26.25
CA LEU A 333 -10.21 -8.21 25.24
C LEU A 333 -11.21 -9.37 25.38
N CYS A 334 -10.81 -10.47 26.00
CA CYS A 334 -11.67 -11.60 26.31
C CYS A 334 -12.34 -11.53 27.68
N SER A 335 -12.06 -10.48 28.47
CA SER A 335 -12.70 -10.31 29.77
C SER A 335 -14.14 -9.78 29.64
N LYS A 336 -15.00 -10.13 30.61
CA LYS A 336 -16.35 -9.56 30.74
C LYS A 336 -16.34 -8.02 30.87
N ALA A 337 -15.21 -7.43 31.28
CA ALA A 337 -15.05 -5.99 31.41
C ALA A 337 -14.85 -5.28 30.05
N ALA A 338 -14.47 -6.01 28.99
CA ALA A 338 -14.21 -5.44 27.68
C ALA A 338 -15.48 -4.91 27.00
N ASN A 339 -16.66 -5.52 27.23
CA ASN A 339 -18.01 -5.14 26.75
C ASN A 339 -18.04 -4.31 25.44
N GLY A 340 -17.23 -4.72 24.46
CA GLY A 340 -17.10 -4.10 23.15
C GLY A 340 -16.37 -2.74 23.06
N LYS A 341 -16.19 -1.97 24.14
CA LYS A 341 -15.60 -0.61 24.10
C LYS A 341 -14.63 -0.38 25.24
N THR A 342 -13.37 -0.09 24.92
CA THR A 342 -12.47 0.50 25.91
C THR A 342 -12.97 1.93 26.15
N LYS A 343 -13.51 2.22 27.34
CA LYS A 343 -14.00 3.56 27.69
C LYS A 343 -12.83 4.49 28.01
N SER A 344 -11.79 4.48 27.17
CA SER A 344 -10.61 5.30 27.33
C SER A 344 -10.53 6.34 26.20
N ASP A 345 -10.20 7.58 26.57
CA ASP A 345 -9.82 8.61 25.60
C ASP A 345 -8.40 8.35 25.04
N ASP A 346 -7.68 7.36 25.58
CA ASP A 346 -6.32 6.98 25.21
C ASP A 346 -6.32 6.16 23.89
N LYS A 347 -6.58 6.87 22.79
CA LYS A 347 -6.71 6.30 21.44
C LYS A 347 -5.41 6.30 20.64
N VAL A 348 -4.50 7.21 20.97
CA VAL A 348 -3.30 7.49 20.18
C VAL A 348 -2.13 7.72 21.11
N TYR A 349 -1.02 7.05 20.84
CA TYR A 349 0.20 7.14 21.63
C TYR A 349 1.38 7.42 20.71
N ARG A 350 2.21 8.39 21.09
CA ARG A 350 3.57 8.52 20.57
C ARG A 350 4.50 7.72 21.47
N LEU A 351 5.24 6.80 20.90
CA LEU A 351 6.13 5.87 21.57
C LEU A 351 7.57 6.13 21.16
N GLU A 352 8.47 6.04 22.13
CA GLU A 352 9.90 6.23 21.95
C GLU A 352 10.60 4.87 21.92
N PRO A 353 11.70 4.73 21.15
CA PRO A 353 12.51 3.53 21.20
C PRO A 353 13.05 3.33 22.62
N MET A 354 12.98 2.10 23.10
CA MET A 354 13.40 1.70 24.43
C MET A 354 14.32 0.47 24.35
N PRO A 355 15.18 0.23 25.36
CA PRO A 355 15.95 -1.01 25.42
C PRO A 355 15.01 -2.20 25.58
N GLN A 356 15.38 -3.37 25.03
CA GLN A 356 14.59 -4.60 25.13
C GLN A 356 14.18 -4.95 26.56
N SER A 357 15.04 -4.67 27.54
CA SER A 357 14.77 -4.88 28.96
C SER A 357 13.57 -4.10 29.49
N ALA A 358 13.14 -3.03 28.82
CA ALA A 358 11.96 -2.25 29.20
C ALA A 358 10.64 -2.85 28.68
N CYS A 359 10.71 -3.79 27.72
CA CYS A 359 9.58 -4.54 27.19
C CYS A 359 9.60 -6.03 27.56
N ALA A 360 10.70 -6.51 28.17
CA ALA A 360 10.79 -7.87 28.68
C ALA A 360 9.55 -8.17 29.56
N PRO A 361 8.82 -9.28 29.31
CA PRO A 361 7.57 -9.63 29.99
C PRO A 361 7.64 -9.57 31.52
#